data_AF-A0A2H1FXX0-F1
#
_entry.id   AF-A0A2H1FXX0-F1
#
_cell.length_a   1.000
_cell.length_b   1.000
_cell.length_c   1.000
_cell.angle_alpha   90.00
_cell.angle_beta   90.00
_cell.angle_gamma   90.00
#
_symmetry.space_group_name_H-M   'P 1'
#
loop_
_entity.id
_entity.type
_entity.pdbx_description
1 polymer ?
#
loop_
_entity_poly.entity_id
_entity_poly.type
_entity_poly.pdbx_seq_one_letter_code
_entity_poly.pdbx_strand_id
1 'polypeptide(L)'
;MAGTNNSTCVVKMSLVSALRYGRVPFTTIEEVLAAAALRHDRKIVWSSPDEPVLLSLGRSRDGLDLKKPVTEKVMNKSLGQMALHAGVMAGLKTHDVRRGKARGTAHIKKEVLGVPNRMVANIVGHTVKALNSGVTNNYIGYN
;
A
#
# COMPACT_ATOMS: atom_id res chain seq x y z
N MET A 1 1.63 2.28 -25.20
CA MET A 1 1.65 1.63 -23.87
C MET A 1 2.32 2.57 -22.89
N ALA A 2 1.56 3.46 -22.24
CA ALA A 2 2.07 4.42 -21.26
C ALA A 2 1.82 3.90 -19.85
N GLY A 3 2.80 3.19 -19.32
CA GLY A 3 2.85 2.70 -17.95
C GLY A 3 4.17 1.97 -17.85
N THR A 4 5.13 2.37 -17.02
CA THR A 4 5.18 1.77 -15.69
C THR A 4 6.23 2.44 -14.77
N ASN A 5 6.71 3.65 -15.06
CA ASN A 5 7.62 4.37 -14.15
C ASN A 5 6.89 5.26 -13.15
N ASN A 6 6.06 4.65 -12.29
CA ASN A 6 5.54 5.33 -11.12
C ASN A 6 6.60 5.34 -10.00
N SER A 7 7.43 6.38 -9.97
CA SER A 7 8.43 6.66 -8.93
C SER A 7 7.82 6.97 -7.55
N THR A 8 6.50 7.25 -7.50
CA THR A 8 5.76 7.57 -6.27
C THR A 8 5.02 6.37 -5.66
N CYS A 9 5.25 5.15 -6.15
CA CYS A 9 4.55 3.95 -5.67
C CYS A 9 5.10 3.47 -4.30
N VAL A 10 4.29 3.64 -3.25
CA VAL A 10 4.61 3.22 -1.87
C VAL A 10 4.88 1.72 -1.74
N VAL A 11 4.21 0.88 -2.55
CA VAL A 11 4.46 -0.57 -2.57
C VAL A 11 5.86 -0.88 -3.09
N LYS A 12 6.27 -0.25 -4.20
CA LYS A 12 7.63 -0.39 -4.75
C LYS A 12 8.66 0.10 -3.73
N MET A 13 8.41 1.24 -3.09
CA MET A 13 9.29 1.78 -2.04
C MET A 13 9.44 0.81 -0.86
N SER A 14 8.34 0.21 -0.39
CA SER A 14 8.37 -0.75 0.71
C SER A 14 9.19 -2.00 0.36
N LEU A 15 9.05 -2.51 -0.87
CA LEU A 15 9.81 -3.66 -1.35
C LEU A 15 11.31 -3.36 -1.49
N VAL A 16 11.65 -2.20 -2.07
CA VAL A 16 13.05 -1.76 -2.18
C VAL A 16 13.67 -1.56 -0.80
N SER A 17 12.94 -0.95 0.14
CA SER A 17 13.40 -0.80 1.53
C SER A 17 13.63 -2.17 2.17
N ALA A 18 12.68 -3.10 2.01
CA ALA A 18 12.78 -4.43 2.57
C ALA A 18 14.01 -5.20 2.06
N LEU A 19 14.28 -5.15 0.75
CA LEU A 19 15.45 -5.77 0.14
C LEU A 19 16.76 -5.13 0.61
N ARG A 20 16.82 -3.79 0.68
CA ARG A 20 18.03 -3.06 1.09
C ARG A 20 18.42 -3.30 2.55
N TYR A 21 17.44 -3.50 3.43
CA TYR A 21 17.67 -3.62 4.87
C TYR A 21 17.42 -5.03 5.41
N GLY A 22 17.37 -6.05 4.54
CA GLY A 22 17.25 -7.46 4.95
C GLY A 22 15.93 -7.80 5.66
N ARG A 23 14.84 -7.10 5.34
CA ARG A 23 13.49 -7.39 5.89
C ARG A 23 12.78 -8.53 5.19
N VAL A 24 13.39 -9.08 4.15
CA VAL A 24 12.97 -10.31 3.47
C VAL A 24 14.19 -11.22 3.32
N PRO A 25 14.03 -12.54 3.24
CA PRO A 25 15.15 -13.48 3.19
C PRO A 25 15.75 -13.62 1.77
N PHE A 26 15.44 -12.70 0.87
CA PHE A 26 15.76 -12.74 -0.55
C PHE A 26 16.57 -11.51 -0.96
N THR A 27 17.26 -11.61 -2.08
CA THR A 27 18.15 -10.54 -2.56
C THR A 27 17.61 -9.82 -3.80
N THR A 28 16.66 -10.43 -4.50
CA THR A 28 16.04 -9.88 -5.72
C THR A 28 14.53 -9.72 -5.58
N ILE A 29 13.96 -8.85 -6.42
CA ILE A 29 12.49 -8.65 -6.45
C ILE A 29 11.81 -9.91 -6.98
N GLU A 30 12.42 -10.56 -7.97
CA GLU A 30 11.93 -11.76 -8.63
C GLU A 30 11.77 -12.90 -7.64
N GLU A 31 12.76 -13.12 -6.77
CA GLU A 31 12.70 -14.11 -5.68
C GLU A 31 11.57 -13.82 -4.70
N VAL A 32 11.42 -12.56 -4.26
CA VAL A 32 10.35 -12.16 -3.34
C VAL A 32 8.98 -12.44 -3.95
N LEU A 33 8.78 -12.08 -5.21
CA LEU A 33 7.51 -12.27 -5.91
C LEU A 33 7.24 -13.75 -6.18
N ALA A 34 8.24 -14.53 -6.60
CA ALA A 34 8.11 -15.96 -6.79
C ALA A 34 7.75 -16.68 -5.48
N ALA A 35 8.43 -16.34 -4.38
CA ALA A 35 8.14 -16.90 -3.06
C ALA A 35 6.73 -16.54 -2.59
N ALA A 36 6.29 -15.29 -2.79
CA ALA A 36 4.92 -14.89 -2.47
C ALA A 36 3.90 -15.66 -3.33
N ALA A 37 4.15 -15.83 -4.64
CA ALA A 37 3.25 -16.54 -5.55
C ALA A 37 3.09 -18.03 -5.21
N LEU A 38 4.14 -18.68 -4.70
CA LEU A 38 4.11 -20.07 -4.26
C LEU A 38 3.31 -20.29 -2.97
N ARG A 39 3.07 -19.25 -2.17
CA ARG A 39 2.30 -19.35 -0.93
C ARG A 39 0.80 -19.35 -1.20
N HIS A 40 0.07 -20.15 -0.43
CA HIS A 40 -1.40 -20.20 -0.48
C HIS A 40 -2.06 -18.84 -0.26
N ASP A 41 -1.53 -18.02 0.66
CA ASP A 41 -2.08 -16.71 0.98
C ASP A 41 -1.60 -15.57 0.06
N ARG A 42 -0.64 -15.85 -0.84
CA ARG A 42 -0.01 -14.89 -1.75
C ARG A 42 0.63 -13.69 -1.06
N LYS A 43 1.03 -13.83 0.22
CA LYS A 43 1.61 -12.74 1.01
C LYS A 43 3.13 -12.76 0.98
N ILE A 44 3.72 -11.58 1.02
CA ILE A 44 5.13 -11.39 1.34
C ILE A 44 5.29 -11.48 2.85
N VAL A 45 6.26 -12.27 3.30
CA VAL A 45 6.56 -12.49 4.72
C VAL A 45 7.87 -11.78 5.06
N TRP A 46 7.83 -10.98 6.12
CA TRP A 46 9.00 -10.28 6.61
C TRP A 46 9.88 -11.23 7.43
N SER A 47 11.20 -11.15 7.27
CA SER A 47 12.17 -11.93 8.05
C SER A 47 12.09 -11.64 9.55
N SER A 48 11.82 -10.38 9.90
CA SER A 48 11.66 -9.89 11.27
C SER A 48 10.28 -9.23 11.41
N PRO A 49 9.25 -9.95 11.87
CA PRO A 49 7.89 -9.42 11.94
C PRO A 49 7.71 -8.20 12.83
N ASP A 50 8.53 -8.09 13.88
CA ASP A 50 8.46 -6.99 14.87
C ASP A 50 9.25 -5.75 14.43
N GLU A 51 10.02 -5.84 13.34
CA GLU A 51 10.86 -4.75 12.86
C GLU A 51 10.18 -4.00 11.70
N PRO A 52 10.35 -2.67 11.64
CA PRO A 52 9.71 -1.87 10.60
C PRO A 52 10.34 -2.11 9.22
N VAL A 53 9.49 -2.04 8.19
CA VAL A 53 9.91 -2.03 6.77
C VAL A 53 10.23 -0.61 6.30
N LEU A 54 9.46 0.38 6.77
CA LEU A 54 9.71 1.80 6.53
C LEU A 54 10.33 2.42 7.77
N LEU A 55 11.57 2.84 7.65
CA LEU A 55 12.44 3.17 8.76
C LEU A 55 12.40 4.67 9.07
N SER A 56 12.50 5.02 10.35
CA SER A 56 12.63 6.42 10.74
C SER A 56 14.04 6.94 10.43
N LEU A 57 14.12 8.23 10.10
CA LEU A 57 15.39 8.94 10.14
C LEU A 57 15.85 9.02 11.60
N GLY A 58 17.08 8.61 11.85
CA GLY A 58 17.75 8.79 13.14
C GLY A 58 17.93 10.27 13.47
N ARG A 59 18.50 10.56 14.64
CA ARG A 59 18.91 11.94 14.97
C ARG A 59 19.94 12.38 13.93
N SER A 60 20.08 13.70 13.69
CA SER A 60 20.69 14.34 12.51
C SER A 60 22.04 13.82 11.97
N ARG A 61 22.72 12.88 12.64
CA ARG A 61 23.97 12.21 12.21
C ARG A 61 23.91 10.67 12.14
N ASP A 62 22.85 10.03 12.62
CA ASP A 62 22.78 8.58 12.83
C ASP A 62 22.24 7.79 11.61
N GLY A 63 21.88 8.47 10.52
CA GLY A 63 21.31 7.81 9.33
C GLY A 63 19.87 7.32 9.57
N LEU A 64 19.59 6.04 9.30
CA LEU A 64 18.27 5.42 9.54
C LEU A 64 18.30 4.60 10.84
N ASP A 65 17.27 4.76 11.66
CA ASP A 65 17.05 3.90 12.83
C ASP A 65 16.23 2.68 12.40
N LEU A 66 16.92 1.54 12.24
CA LEU A 66 16.35 0.29 11.75
C LEU A 66 15.25 -0.28 12.67
N LYS A 67 15.24 0.12 13.94
CA LYS A 67 14.30 -0.40 14.96
C LYS A 67 13.05 0.45 15.10
N LYS A 68 13.01 1.65 14.52
CA LYS A 68 11.89 2.58 14.68
C LYS A 68 11.15 2.80 13.36
N PRO A 69 9.81 2.68 13.35
CA PRO A 69 9.02 2.94 12.16
C PRO A 69 9.07 4.42 11.80
N VAL A 70 8.96 4.71 10.50
CA VAL A 70 8.74 6.07 10.01
C VAL A 70 7.50 6.68 10.67
N THR A 71 7.59 7.96 11.05
CA THR A 71 6.46 8.66 11.67
C THR A 71 5.43 9.10 10.64
N GLU A 72 4.18 9.23 11.07
CA GLU A 72 3.10 9.73 10.22
C GLU A 72 3.40 11.12 9.65
N LYS A 73 4.05 11.99 10.46
CA LYS A 73 4.46 13.33 10.04
C LYS A 73 5.38 13.29 8.83
N VAL A 74 6.36 12.39 8.83
CA VAL A 74 7.29 12.21 7.70
C VAL A 74 6.53 11.67 6.49
N MET A 75 5.66 10.68 6.67
CA MET A 75 4.85 10.12 5.59
C MET A 75 3.94 11.16 4.93
N ASN A 76 3.22 11.99 5.71
CA ASN A 76 2.36 13.04 5.19
C ASN A 76 3.17 14.14 4.48
N LYS A 77 4.35 14.50 5.00
CA LYS A 77 5.25 15.46 4.33
C LYS A 77 5.73 14.91 2.98
N SER A 78 6.19 13.66 2.94
CA SER A 78 6.62 12.99 1.71
C SER A 78 5.50 12.88 0.70
N LEU A 79 4.28 12.55 1.15
CA LEU A 79 3.10 12.51 0.29
C LEU A 79 2.75 13.88 -0.30
N GLY A 80 2.85 14.95 0.49
CA GLY A 80 2.68 16.32 -0.02
C GLY A 80 3.69 16.65 -1.13
N GLN A 81 4.96 16.26 -0.96
CA GLN A 81 5.97 16.46 -2.01
C GLN A 81 5.67 15.62 -3.26
N MET A 82 5.31 14.35 -3.11
CA MET A 82 4.89 13.49 -4.22
C MET A 82 3.68 14.07 -4.96
N ALA A 83 2.70 14.62 -4.23
CA ALA A 83 1.52 15.27 -4.79
C ALA A 83 1.92 16.46 -5.68
N LEU A 84 2.77 17.35 -5.16
CA LEU A 84 3.28 18.50 -5.89
C LEU A 84 4.02 18.08 -7.17
N HIS A 85 4.90 17.08 -7.09
CA HIS A 85 5.61 16.56 -8.25
C HIS A 85 4.70 15.87 -9.27
N ALA A 86 3.59 15.29 -8.82
CA ALA A 86 2.56 14.72 -9.68
C ALA A 86 1.56 15.76 -10.24
N GLY A 87 1.76 17.05 -9.96
CA GLY A 87 0.86 18.13 -10.40
C GLY A 87 -0.46 18.19 -9.62
N VAL A 88 -0.56 17.50 -8.49
CA VAL A 88 -1.75 17.51 -7.64
C VAL A 88 -1.65 18.70 -6.68
N MET A 89 -2.46 19.72 -6.92
CA MET A 89 -2.50 20.95 -6.09
C MET A 89 -3.28 20.78 -4.78
N ALA A 90 -4.02 19.68 -4.61
CA ALA A 90 -4.73 19.39 -3.38
C ALA A 90 -3.75 18.90 -2.29
N GLY A 91 -3.95 19.35 -1.06
CA GLY A 91 -3.19 18.85 0.10
C GLY A 91 -3.52 17.39 0.39
N LEU A 92 -2.73 16.46 -0.17
CA LEU A 92 -2.92 15.03 0.04
C LEU A 92 -2.40 14.59 1.41
N LYS A 93 -3.22 13.84 2.14
CA LYS A 93 -2.85 13.09 3.34
C LYS A 93 -2.92 11.59 3.06
N THR A 94 -2.28 10.78 3.90
CA THR A 94 -2.25 9.32 3.73
C THR A 94 -3.65 8.67 3.59
N HIS A 95 -4.66 9.25 4.25
CA HIS A 95 -6.06 8.79 4.12
C HIS A 95 -6.65 9.01 2.70
N ASP A 96 -6.23 10.05 1.98
CA ASP A 96 -6.71 10.35 0.63
C ASP A 96 -6.23 9.32 -0.38
N VAL A 97 -5.04 8.76 -0.19
CA VAL A 97 -4.52 7.66 -1.02
C VAL A 97 -5.41 6.42 -0.88
N ARG A 98 -5.82 6.09 0.35
CA ARG A 98 -6.74 4.98 0.60
C ARG A 98 -8.11 5.25 0.00
N ARG A 99 -8.62 6.48 0.10
CA ARG A 99 -9.87 6.92 -0.53
C ARG A 99 -9.83 6.82 -2.06
N GLY A 100 -8.74 7.27 -2.67
CA GLY A 100 -8.52 7.19 -4.11
C GLY A 100 -8.51 5.75 -4.61
N LYS A 101 -7.83 4.85 -3.90
CA LYS A 101 -7.86 3.40 -4.21
C LYS A 101 -9.29 2.85 -4.13
N ALA A 102 -10.00 3.11 -3.03
CA ALA A 102 -11.37 2.61 -2.86
C ALA A 102 -12.31 3.13 -3.95
N ARG A 103 -12.23 4.43 -4.28
CA ARG A 103 -12.99 5.03 -5.38
C ARG A 103 -12.64 4.42 -6.73
N GLY A 104 -11.35 4.25 -7.01
CA GLY A 104 -10.88 3.60 -8.24
C GLY A 104 -11.46 2.20 -8.37
N THR A 105 -11.35 1.38 -7.33
CA THR A 105 -11.94 0.03 -7.30
C THR A 105 -13.46 0.05 -7.48
N ALA A 106 -14.16 1.02 -6.90
CA ALA A 106 -15.62 1.15 -7.03
C ALA A 106 -16.06 1.52 -8.47
N HIS A 107 -15.23 2.25 -9.22
CA HIS A 107 -15.55 2.78 -10.55
C HIS A 107 -14.94 1.97 -11.72
N ILE A 108 -14.26 0.85 -11.46
CA ILE A 108 -13.85 -0.08 -12.52
C ILE A 108 -15.11 -0.60 -13.21
N LYS A 109 -15.24 -0.35 -14.53
CA LYS A 109 -16.38 -0.83 -15.34
C LYS A 109 -16.50 -2.34 -15.19
N LYS A 110 -17.65 -2.79 -14.67
CA LYS A 110 -18.00 -4.19 -14.48
C LYS A 110 -18.45 -4.79 -15.81
N GLU A 111 -17.52 -5.25 -16.63
CA GLU A 111 -17.87 -6.29 -17.60
C GLU A 111 -17.86 -7.62 -16.84
N VAL A 112 -19.04 -8.14 -16.49
CA VAL A 112 -19.15 -9.53 -16.05
C VAL A 112 -20.39 -10.16 -16.69
N LEU A 113 -20.15 -10.89 -17.78
CA LEU A 113 -21.09 -11.91 -18.25
C LEU A 113 -20.84 -13.21 -17.45
N GLY A 114 -21.82 -13.61 -16.64
CA GLY A 114 -22.21 -15.03 -16.59
C GLY A 114 -21.98 -15.91 -15.35
N VAL A 115 -21.49 -15.50 -14.17
CA VAL A 115 -21.38 -16.42 -13.00
C VAL A 115 -21.48 -15.71 -11.60
N PRO A 116 -22.08 -16.29 -10.55
CA PRO A 116 -22.39 -15.60 -9.26
C PRO A 116 -21.16 -15.22 -8.40
N ASN A 117 -21.16 -14.01 -7.81
CA ASN A 117 -19.92 -13.27 -7.47
C ASN A 117 -19.54 -13.12 -5.97
N ARG A 118 -18.99 -14.19 -5.38
CA ARG A 118 -18.01 -14.06 -4.27
C ARG A 118 -16.75 -13.25 -4.65
N MET A 119 -16.60 -12.90 -5.92
CA MET A 119 -15.58 -11.98 -6.45
C MET A 119 -15.73 -10.55 -5.89
N VAL A 120 -16.97 -10.15 -5.59
CA VAL A 120 -17.33 -8.91 -4.87
C VAL A 120 -17.04 -9.01 -3.37
N ALA A 121 -17.11 -10.22 -2.79
CA ALA A 121 -16.81 -10.45 -1.37
C ALA A 121 -15.29 -10.44 -1.04
N ASN A 122 -14.42 -10.70 -2.03
CA ASN A 122 -12.98 -10.92 -1.82
C ASN A 122 -12.04 -9.77 -2.27
N ILE A 123 -12.52 -8.76 -3.01
CA ILE A 123 -11.70 -7.57 -3.35
C ILE A 123 -11.53 -6.62 -2.13
N VAL A 124 -12.38 -6.75 -1.11
CA VAL A 124 -12.55 -5.76 -0.01
C VAL A 124 -12.06 -6.26 1.37
N GLY A 125 -11.52 -7.48 1.48
CA GLY A 125 -10.81 -7.94 2.68
C GLY A 125 -11.57 -7.84 4.01
N HIS A 126 -12.88 -8.09 4.05
CA HIS A 126 -13.71 -8.03 5.27
C HIS A 126 -14.28 -9.40 5.66
N THR A 127 -14.35 -9.68 6.97
CA THR A 127 -15.43 -10.47 7.56
C THR A 127 -16.71 -9.62 7.60
N VAL A 128 -17.87 -10.27 7.44
CA VAL A 128 -19.21 -9.66 7.32
C VAL A 128 -19.55 -8.64 8.43
N LYS A 129 -18.84 -8.69 9.56
CA LYS A 129 -19.07 -7.90 10.78
C LYS A 129 -18.80 -6.39 10.61
N ALA A 130 -17.87 -5.96 9.74
CA ALA A 130 -17.56 -4.54 9.52
C ALA A 130 -18.44 -3.87 8.45
N LEU A 131 -19.09 -4.65 7.59
CA LEU A 131 -20.08 -4.16 6.63
C LEU A 131 -21.36 -3.71 7.35
N ASN A 132 -21.76 -4.47 8.38
CA ASN A 132 -22.98 -4.23 9.15
C ASN A 132 -22.88 -3.07 10.17
N SER A 133 -21.68 -2.52 10.42
CA SER A 133 -21.46 -1.42 11.35
C SER A 133 -21.47 -0.02 10.71
N GLY A 134 -21.79 0.09 9.41
CA GLY A 134 -22.03 1.37 8.73
C GLY A 134 -20.80 2.23 8.43
N VAL A 135 -19.59 1.81 8.82
CA VAL A 135 -18.34 2.57 8.64
C VAL A 135 -18.00 2.79 7.15
N THR A 136 -18.37 1.86 6.27
CA THR A 136 -18.10 1.93 4.82
C THR A 136 -18.84 3.07 4.10
N ASN A 137 -20.00 3.50 4.63
CA ASN A 137 -20.81 4.54 3.99
C ASN A 137 -20.13 5.92 3.95
N ASN A 138 -19.26 6.23 4.92
CA ASN A 138 -18.51 7.49 4.95
C ASN A 138 -17.41 7.60 3.86
N TYR A 139 -17.00 6.47 3.25
CA TYR A 139 -15.87 6.44 2.30
C TYR A 139 -16.28 6.55 0.83
N ILE A 140 -17.51 6.17 0.50
CA ILE A 140 -18.01 6.13 -0.89
C ILE A 140 -18.48 7.51 -1.37
N GLY A 141 -19.00 8.37 -0.47
CA GLY A 141 -19.57 9.67 -0.84
C GLY A 141 -20.90 9.52 -1.58
N TYR A 142 -21.86 10.39 -1.26
CA TYR A 142 -23.13 10.43 -1.98
C TYR A 142 -22.93 11.08 -3.36
N ASN A 143 -23.65 10.56 -4.36
CA ASN A 143 -23.68 11.09 -5.72
C ASN A 143 -24.05 12.57 -5.75
#